data_AF-A0A8H8TWL9-F1
#
_entry.id   AF-A0A8H8TWL9-F1
#
_cell.length_a   1.000
_cell.length_b   1.000
_cell.length_c   1.000
_cell.angle_alpha   90.00
_cell.angle_beta   90.00
_cell.angle_gamma   90.00
#
_symmetry.space_group_name_H-M   'P 1'
#
loop_
_entity.id
_entity.type
_entity.pdbx_description
1 polymer ?
#
loop_
_entity_poly.entity_id
_entity_poly.type
_entity_poly.pdbx_seq_one_letter_code
_entity_poly.pdbx_strand_id
1 'polypeptide(L)'
;MATAPNSPDSPRNGRNVDFEEESPPLSHGSSTSTRHKWISRTNRSRTDVVAHVESRAFRHSSIVKRPQALHYKRDDDPNSNDFPLLERKLTRPMSNSSGSSGGDGEERSTDDLLKQISRLDLFVDLIWIGIVANLSETFSEQAFTDSGVGIGPAILEFMLLFVPIWRTWDHLRAFCINFFVDDILQRNFIVWILILSVLYGVNAPYAFVAHEGKSSLTLLIVFYLILRVSFLAANIAQAFFIPFLRRQTLFRVFATISSSALWIAAIFVHYPAKIGFLIAANAIEHPVDIFLASPIADAWLTPGWKRTPHIDHYIERHEGFFIIILGEGVFRLIEGSPSGWGLNGHTGTVVIALIMYYLLHWLYFNGDHTKQFVHALRRTWWKPVLWQALHVFMFASLLVLAASTLFLVEHQDVKIHSSDDAPTVERRAEEAEPAPKAAIFAI
;
A
#
# COMPACT_ATOMS: atom_id res chain seq x y z
N MET A 1 40.06 -56.67 13.49
CA MET A 1 41.13 -56.21 14.41
C MET A 1 40.75 -54.80 14.83
N ALA A 2 40.46 -54.49 16.10
CA ALA A 2 41.28 -54.67 17.31
C ALA A 2 42.43 -53.64 17.38
N THR A 3 42.65 -52.88 18.46
CA THR A 3 42.01 -52.88 19.80
C THR A 3 42.23 -51.54 20.53
N ALA A 4 41.44 -51.23 21.56
CA ALA A 4 41.75 -50.17 22.54
C ALA A 4 42.86 -50.61 23.52
N PRO A 5 43.57 -49.67 24.19
CA PRO A 5 43.22 -49.33 25.58
C PRO A 5 43.44 -47.82 25.93
N ASN A 6 43.08 -47.24 27.08
CA ASN A 6 42.11 -47.53 28.17
C ASN A 6 41.88 -46.24 28.99
N SER A 7 40.94 -46.26 29.95
CA SER A 7 40.88 -45.35 31.13
C SER A 7 41.25 -46.10 32.43
N PRO A 8 41.29 -45.45 33.61
CA PRO A 8 40.07 -45.13 34.39
C PRO A 8 40.19 -43.72 35.07
N ASP A 9 39.42 -43.26 36.07
CA ASP A 9 38.29 -43.83 36.81
C ASP A 9 37.23 -42.75 37.17
N SER A 10 36.85 -42.62 38.44
CA SER A 10 35.70 -41.91 39.04
C SER A 10 35.97 -41.73 40.57
N PRO A 11 35.06 -41.31 41.50
CA PRO A 11 33.62 -41.67 41.61
C PRO A 11 32.65 -40.51 41.93
N ARG A 12 31.36 -40.87 42.11
CA ARG A 12 30.26 -39.99 42.58
C ARG A 12 29.88 -40.32 44.04
N ASN A 13 29.48 -39.31 44.81
CA ASN A 13 28.39 -39.38 45.81
C ASN A 13 27.99 -37.93 46.19
N GLY A 14 26.84 -37.61 46.80
CA GLY A 14 25.67 -38.40 47.20
C GLY A 14 24.50 -37.47 47.54
N ARG A 15 23.31 -37.99 47.87
CA ARG A 15 22.18 -37.17 48.36
C ARG A 15 22.29 -36.95 49.86
N ASN A 16 21.66 -35.88 50.38
CA ASN A 16 20.96 -35.89 51.67
C ASN A 16 19.71 -35.00 51.56
N VAL A 17 18.74 -35.25 52.46
CA VAL A 17 17.47 -34.52 52.59
C VAL A 17 17.20 -34.44 54.08
N ASP A 18 17.32 -33.25 54.65
CA ASP A 18 17.20 -33.06 56.09
C ASP A 18 15.78 -32.57 56.44
N PHE A 19 15.12 -33.32 57.31
CA PHE A 19 13.91 -32.91 58.02
C PHE A 19 14.32 -32.62 59.48
N GLU A 20 13.86 -31.50 60.04
CA GLU A 20 13.86 -31.28 61.49
C GLU A 20 12.44 -30.96 61.97
N GLU A 21 12.13 -31.39 63.20
CA GLU A 21 10.77 -31.49 63.74
C GLU A 21 10.35 -30.31 64.65
N GLU A 22 9.14 -30.40 65.19
CA GLU A 22 8.44 -29.34 65.93
C GLU A 22 9.02 -29.06 67.33
N SER A 23 8.86 -27.81 67.82
CA SER A 23 8.45 -27.53 69.23
C SER A 23 8.11 -26.04 69.47
N PRO A 24 6.89 -25.70 69.94
CA PRO A 24 6.51 -24.36 70.45
C PRO A 24 6.63 -24.28 71.99
N PRO A 25 6.64 -23.07 72.62
CA PRO A 25 5.38 -22.55 73.19
C PRO A 25 5.24 -21.00 73.35
N LEU A 26 3.99 -20.54 73.56
CA LEU A 26 3.48 -19.45 74.45
C LEU A 26 4.32 -18.16 74.67
N SER A 27 3.78 -16.92 74.72
CA SER A 27 2.45 -16.29 74.55
C SER A 27 2.69 -14.76 74.41
N HIS A 28 1.77 -13.77 74.37
CA HIS A 28 0.31 -13.56 74.52
C HIS A 28 -0.03 -12.23 73.74
N GLY A 29 -1.22 -11.60 73.71
CA GLY A 29 -2.54 -11.84 74.29
C GLY A 29 -3.43 -10.56 74.27
N SER A 30 -4.72 -10.69 73.94
CA SER A 30 -5.78 -9.64 73.83
C SER A 30 -5.66 -8.60 72.67
N SER A 31 -6.74 -8.16 71.99
CA SER A 31 -8.19 -8.27 72.30
C SER A 31 -9.10 -8.58 71.08
N THR A 32 -10.31 -9.05 71.39
CA THR A 32 -11.41 -9.49 70.52
C THR A 32 -12.11 -8.40 69.67
N SER A 33 -12.52 -8.74 68.43
CA SER A 33 -13.86 -8.55 67.78
C SER A 33 -13.69 -8.69 66.23
N THR A 34 -14.56 -9.28 65.40
CA THR A 34 -15.89 -9.92 65.55
C THR A 34 -16.04 -11.07 64.51
N ARG A 35 -17.16 -11.83 64.52
CA ARG A 35 -17.58 -12.77 63.44
C ARG A 35 -17.65 -12.05 62.07
N HIS A 36 -17.49 -12.68 60.89
CA HIS A 36 -17.97 -14.01 60.48
C HIS A 36 -16.99 -14.84 59.62
N LYS A 37 -17.19 -16.16 59.64
CA LYS A 37 -16.45 -17.18 58.88
C LYS A 37 -17.19 -17.54 57.58
N TRP A 38 -16.57 -17.29 56.43
CA TRP A 38 -16.91 -18.00 55.18
C TRP A 38 -15.67 -18.73 54.67
N ILE A 39 -15.86 -20.00 54.30
CA ILE A 39 -14.79 -20.87 53.79
C ILE A 39 -14.88 -20.89 52.27
N SER A 40 -13.79 -20.53 51.59
CA SER A 40 -13.21 -21.40 50.55
C SER A 40 -11.84 -20.90 50.12
N ARG A 41 -10.90 -21.82 49.97
CA ARG A 41 -9.63 -21.55 49.28
C ARG A 41 -9.90 -21.55 47.78
N THR A 42 -9.95 -20.39 47.15
CA THR A 42 -9.34 -20.28 45.82
C THR A 42 -7.95 -19.71 46.04
N ASN A 43 -6.93 -20.56 45.93
CA ASN A 43 -5.54 -20.12 45.93
C ASN A 43 -5.24 -19.45 44.58
N ARG A 44 -5.89 -18.31 44.33
CA ARG A 44 -5.62 -17.49 43.16
C ARG A 44 -4.25 -16.87 43.41
N SER A 45 -3.22 -17.53 42.90
CA SER A 45 -1.92 -16.91 42.68
C SER A 45 -2.18 -15.61 41.93
N ARG A 46 -2.14 -14.51 42.67
CA ARG A 46 -2.12 -13.17 42.11
C ARG A 46 -0.78 -13.08 41.42
N THR A 47 -0.76 -13.49 40.15
CA THR A 47 0.16 -12.91 39.19
C THR A 47 -0.10 -11.42 39.29
N ASP A 48 0.78 -10.71 39.98
CA ASP A 48 0.92 -9.27 39.81
C ASP A 48 1.41 -9.08 38.38
N VAL A 49 0.45 -9.11 37.46
CA VAL A 49 0.55 -8.51 36.14
C VAL A 49 0.78 -7.05 36.45
N VAL A 50 2.05 -6.68 36.55
CA VAL A 50 2.50 -5.30 36.59
C VAL A 50 2.03 -4.72 35.27
N ALA A 51 0.83 -4.12 35.29
CA ALA A 51 0.33 -3.36 34.18
C ALA A 51 1.32 -2.21 34.02
N HIS A 52 2.20 -2.32 33.02
CA HIS A 52 3.10 -1.24 32.66
C HIS A 52 2.21 -0.05 32.26
N VAL A 53 2.04 0.89 33.21
CA VAL A 53 1.28 2.13 33.01
C VAL A 53 2.14 3.02 32.13
N GLU A 54 2.03 2.73 30.85
CA GLU A 54 2.78 3.28 29.75
C GLU A 54 2.56 4.80 29.68
N SER A 55 3.54 5.54 30.18
CA SER A 55 3.48 6.99 30.36
C SER A 55 3.58 7.70 29.01
N ARG A 56 2.46 7.79 28.29
CA ARG A 56 2.38 8.46 26.99
C ARG A 56 2.92 9.89 27.10
N ALA A 57 4.02 10.16 26.41
CA ALA A 57 4.51 11.51 26.23
C ALA A 57 3.43 12.32 25.48
N PHE A 58 2.86 13.33 26.13
CA PHE A 58 1.70 14.08 25.62
C PHE A 58 2.11 15.08 24.51
N ARG A 59 2.65 14.56 23.40
CA ARG A 59 3.00 15.34 22.21
C ARG A 59 1.72 15.84 21.55
N HIS A 60 1.51 17.16 21.59
CA HIS A 60 0.42 17.80 20.85
C HIS A 60 0.59 17.62 19.33
N SER A 61 -0.06 16.62 18.75
CA SER A 61 -0.22 16.45 17.30
C SER A 61 -1.08 17.55 16.65
N SER A 62 -1.79 18.32 17.47
CA SER A 62 -2.55 19.52 17.07
C SER A 62 -1.70 20.77 16.82
N ILE A 63 -0.42 20.78 17.22
CA ILE A 63 0.48 21.91 16.93
C ILE A 63 1.01 21.80 15.49
N VAL A 64 0.77 22.83 14.70
CA VAL A 64 1.37 23.02 13.37
C VAL A 64 2.90 23.13 13.52
N LYS A 65 3.63 22.26 12.84
CA LYS A 65 5.11 22.22 12.90
C LYS A 65 5.67 22.68 11.56
N ARG A 66 6.95 23.08 11.54
CA ARG A 66 7.64 23.42 10.28
C ARG A 66 7.98 22.13 9.51
N PRO A 67 7.74 22.05 8.19
CA PRO A 67 8.12 20.90 7.39
C PRO A 67 9.64 20.73 7.37
N GLN A 68 10.09 19.48 7.30
CA GLN A 68 11.50 19.11 7.26
C GLN A 68 11.71 18.11 6.13
N ALA A 69 12.76 18.30 5.32
CA ALA A 69 13.11 17.41 4.23
C ALA A 69 13.89 16.20 4.79
N LEU A 70 13.20 15.09 5.06
CA LEU A 70 13.75 13.93 5.78
C LEU A 70 14.79 13.14 4.96
N HIS A 71 14.74 13.25 3.63
CA HIS A 71 15.49 12.45 2.66
C HIS A 71 16.58 13.22 1.90
N TYR A 72 17.20 14.23 2.53
CA TYR A 72 18.32 14.96 1.95
C TYR A 72 19.52 14.92 2.88
N LYS A 73 20.68 14.55 2.34
CA LYS A 73 21.99 14.65 2.99
C LYS A 73 22.67 15.92 2.48
N ARG A 74 23.41 16.62 3.34
CA ARG A 74 24.27 17.74 2.95
C ARG A 74 25.68 17.22 2.70
N ASP A 75 26.31 17.64 1.61
CA ASP A 75 27.64 17.14 1.23
C ASP A 75 28.76 17.65 2.18
N ASP A 76 28.54 18.78 2.86
CA ASP A 76 29.54 19.47 3.70
C ASP A 76 29.59 19.03 5.19
N ASP A 77 28.84 18.00 5.64
CA ASP A 77 28.75 17.63 7.08
C ASP A 77 29.69 16.45 7.43
N PRO A 78 30.91 16.67 7.96
CA PRO A 78 31.83 15.60 8.33
C PRO A 78 31.37 14.78 9.56
N ASN A 79 30.39 15.27 10.32
CA ASN A 79 29.72 14.51 11.39
C ASN A 79 28.44 13.81 10.87
N SER A 80 28.23 13.75 9.55
CA SER A 80 27.26 12.86 8.93
C SER A 80 27.86 11.47 8.65
N ASN A 81 28.05 10.71 9.73
CA ASN A 81 27.94 9.24 9.69
C ASN A 81 26.75 8.90 8.78
N ASP A 82 26.92 7.98 7.83
CA ASP A 82 26.44 8.18 6.45
C ASP A 82 24.94 8.43 6.20
N PHE A 83 24.13 8.16 7.22
CA PHE A 83 22.69 8.22 7.39
C PHE A 83 22.01 9.58 7.04
N PRO A 84 20.97 9.62 6.18
CA PRO A 84 20.04 10.75 6.04
C PRO A 84 19.39 11.28 7.33
N LEU A 85 18.77 12.46 7.24
CA LEU A 85 18.12 13.15 8.36
C LEU A 85 16.99 12.36 9.04
N LEU A 86 16.34 11.43 8.32
CA LEU A 86 15.39 10.47 8.89
C LEU A 86 16.07 9.52 9.88
N GLU A 87 17.11 8.82 9.45
CA GLU A 87 17.87 7.90 10.31
C GLU A 87 18.59 8.64 11.44
N ARG A 88 19.08 9.87 11.22
CA ARG A 88 19.61 10.74 12.31
C ARG A 88 18.55 11.12 13.37
N LYS A 89 17.24 10.98 13.09
CA LYS A 89 16.18 11.05 14.10
C LYS A 89 15.95 9.71 14.81
N LEU A 90 15.93 8.61 14.04
CA LEU A 90 15.69 7.25 14.57
C LEU A 90 16.84 6.74 15.46
N THR A 91 18.08 7.12 15.13
CA THR A 91 19.31 6.72 15.85
C THR A 91 19.69 7.65 17.00
N ARG A 92 18.97 8.76 17.21
CA ARG A 92 19.19 9.64 18.37
C ARG A 92 18.51 9.05 19.60
N PRO A 93 19.23 8.58 20.63
CA PRO A 93 18.59 8.33 21.92
C PRO A 93 17.96 9.64 22.41
N MET A 94 16.72 9.59 22.89
CA MET A 94 16.03 10.76 23.44
C MET A 94 16.62 11.12 24.81
N SER A 95 17.80 11.72 24.79
CA SER A 95 18.49 12.20 25.98
C SER A 95 17.64 13.24 26.72
N ASN A 96 17.43 12.99 28.01
CA ASN A 96 16.77 13.85 29.01
C ASN A 96 15.23 13.93 28.91
N SER A 97 14.55 12.81 29.10
CA SER A 97 13.59 12.76 30.22
C SER A 97 14.37 12.48 31.51
N SER A 98 14.12 13.26 32.57
CA SER A 98 14.94 13.22 33.79
C SER A 98 14.34 12.29 34.85
N GLY A 99 14.98 11.14 35.08
CA GLY A 99 14.84 10.37 36.32
C GLY A 99 13.71 9.33 36.35
N SER A 100 14.00 8.13 35.86
CA SER A 100 13.51 6.88 36.44
C SER A 100 14.65 5.85 36.42
N SER A 101 14.61 4.87 37.33
CA SER A 101 15.69 3.89 37.49
C SER A 101 15.60 2.74 36.47
N GLY A 102 16.69 1.99 36.37
CA GLY A 102 16.92 1.00 35.31
C GLY A 102 15.82 -0.05 35.17
N GLY A 103 15.32 -0.16 33.95
CA GLY A 103 14.50 -1.26 33.45
C GLY A 103 14.37 -1.07 31.94
N ASP A 104 14.53 -2.15 31.17
CA ASP A 104 14.40 -2.14 29.71
C ASP A 104 12.92 -2.05 29.32
N GLY A 105 12.33 -0.88 29.60
CA GLY A 105 10.94 -0.57 29.27
C GLY A 105 10.77 -0.48 27.76
N GLU A 106 10.08 -1.46 27.19
CA GLU A 106 9.69 -1.50 25.78
C GLU A 106 8.69 -0.36 25.49
N GLU A 107 9.22 0.83 25.22
CA GLU A 107 8.47 2.07 24.95
C GLU A 107 7.58 1.86 23.71
N ARG A 108 6.30 2.28 23.80
CA ARG A 108 5.24 1.80 22.88
C ARG A 108 5.65 1.95 21.41
N SER A 109 5.51 0.88 20.65
CA SER A 109 5.70 0.84 19.19
C SER A 109 4.72 1.72 18.38
N THR A 110 3.93 2.57 19.03
CA THR A 110 3.18 3.66 18.41
C THR A 110 4.04 4.89 18.14
N ASP A 111 5.13 5.07 18.86
CA ASP A 111 5.92 6.30 18.86
C ASP A 111 7.09 6.21 17.85
N ASP A 112 7.37 5.00 17.37
CA ASP A 112 8.09 4.69 16.14
C ASP A 112 7.48 5.40 14.93
N LEU A 113 8.15 6.45 14.45
CA LEU A 113 7.72 7.23 13.28
C LEU A 113 7.44 6.36 12.05
N LEU A 114 8.29 5.35 11.80
CA LEU A 114 8.12 4.41 10.68
C LEU A 114 6.87 3.54 10.83
N LYS A 115 6.56 3.07 12.04
CA LYS A 115 5.34 2.28 12.31
C LYS A 115 4.08 3.14 12.29
N GLN A 116 4.17 4.46 12.47
CA GLN A 116 3.06 5.37 12.18
C GLN A 116 2.83 5.52 10.67
N ILE A 117 3.90 5.75 9.92
CA ILE A 117 3.88 5.93 8.46
C ILE A 117 3.35 4.67 7.77
N SER A 118 3.95 3.50 8.02
CA SER A 118 3.53 2.21 7.41
C SER A 118 2.03 1.90 7.64
N ARG A 119 1.49 2.16 8.84
CA ARG A 119 0.05 1.99 9.12
C ARG A 119 -0.85 3.00 8.40
N LEU A 120 -0.42 4.25 8.26
CA LEU A 120 -1.12 5.25 7.47
C LEU A 120 -1.11 4.86 5.98
N ASP A 121 0.03 4.42 5.48
CA ASP A 121 0.24 4.02 4.10
C ASP A 121 -0.59 2.80 3.70
N LEU A 122 -0.69 1.78 4.57
CA LEU A 122 -1.57 0.64 4.35
C LEU A 122 -3.05 1.06 4.27
N PHE A 123 -3.49 2.00 5.11
CA PHE A 123 -4.85 2.56 5.05
C PHE A 123 -5.08 3.38 3.77
N VAL A 124 -4.07 4.11 3.30
CA VAL A 124 -4.10 4.83 2.02
C VAL A 124 -4.25 3.85 0.84
N ASP A 125 -3.55 2.72 0.86
CA ASP A 125 -3.64 1.72 -0.21
C ASP A 125 -5.03 1.07 -0.34
N LEU A 126 -5.78 0.93 0.77
CA LEU A 126 -7.17 0.46 0.74
C LEU A 126 -8.10 1.36 -0.07
N ILE A 127 -7.79 2.66 -0.19
CA ILE A 127 -8.51 3.56 -1.09
C ILE A 127 -8.08 3.33 -2.55
N TRP A 128 -6.78 3.12 -2.80
CA TRP A 128 -6.29 2.91 -4.16
C TRP A 128 -6.74 1.57 -4.76
N ILE A 129 -6.87 0.50 -3.96
CA ILE A 129 -7.33 -0.78 -4.48
C ILE A 129 -8.78 -0.71 -4.95
N GLY A 130 -9.70 -0.12 -4.18
CA GLY A 130 -11.08 0.09 -4.60
C GLY A 130 -11.21 0.95 -5.86
N ILE A 131 -10.25 1.85 -6.12
CA ILE A 131 -10.22 2.61 -7.37
C ILE A 131 -9.77 1.73 -8.54
N VAL A 132 -8.65 1.00 -8.42
CA VAL A 132 -8.15 0.17 -9.53
C VAL A 132 -8.98 -1.09 -9.78
N ALA A 133 -9.71 -1.57 -8.77
CA ALA A 133 -10.79 -2.55 -8.89
C ALA A 133 -11.87 -2.07 -9.87
N ASN A 134 -12.40 -0.85 -9.65
CA ASN A 134 -13.41 -0.25 -10.52
C ASN A 134 -12.91 -0.07 -11.97
N LEU A 135 -11.62 0.28 -12.16
CA LEU A 135 -10.97 0.30 -13.48
C LEU A 135 -10.84 -1.10 -14.11
N SER A 136 -10.56 -2.14 -13.31
CA SER A 136 -10.45 -3.54 -13.78
C SER A 136 -11.81 -4.10 -14.20
N GLU A 137 -12.87 -3.78 -13.46
CA GLU A 137 -14.26 -4.11 -13.79
C GLU A 137 -14.72 -3.42 -15.08
N THR A 138 -14.53 -2.09 -15.19
CA THR A 138 -14.80 -1.32 -16.42
C THR A 138 -14.07 -1.93 -17.63
N PHE A 139 -12.80 -2.30 -17.46
CA PHE A 139 -12.03 -2.93 -18.52
C PHE A 139 -12.60 -4.31 -18.91
N SER A 140 -13.11 -5.09 -17.94
CA SER A 140 -13.74 -6.39 -18.19
C SER A 140 -14.98 -6.24 -19.09
N GLU A 141 -15.89 -5.32 -18.73
CA GLU A 141 -17.09 -5.02 -19.54
C GLU A 141 -16.74 -4.54 -20.95
N GLN A 142 -15.72 -3.68 -21.08
CA GLN A 142 -15.30 -3.15 -22.37
C GLN A 142 -14.62 -4.20 -23.26
N ALA A 143 -13.77 -5.07 -22.70
CA ALA A 143 -12.86 -5.92 -23.46
C ALA A 143 -13.40 -7.34 -23.75
N PHE A 144 -14.37 -7.84 -22.97
CA PHE A 144 -14.86 -9.23 -23.08
C PHE A 144 -16.36 -9.36 -23.41
N THR A 145 -17.16 -8.31 -23.22
CA THR A 145 -18.59 -8.27 -23.60
C THR A 145 -18.78 -7.62 -24.98
N ASP A 146 -19.96 -7.78 -25.59
CA ASP A 146 -20.37 -7.14 -26.87
C ASP A 146 -20.57 -5.60 -26.76
N SER A 147 -19.60 -4.90 -26.17
CA SER A 147 -19.55 -3.45 -26.00
C SER A 147 -19.42 -2.67 -27.33
N GLY A 148 -19.04 -3.37 -28.41
CA GLY A 148 -18.63 -2.78 -29.69
C GLY A 148 -17.22 -2.17 -29.68
N VAL A 149 -16.52 -2.22 -28.54
CA VAL A 149 -15.16 -1.68 -28.37
C VAL A 149 -14.14 -2.80 -28.59
N GLY A 150 -13.14 -2.55 -29.44
CA GLY A 150 -12.04 -3.51 -29.62
C GLY A 150 -11.08 -3.54 -28.44
N ILE A 151 -10.45 -4.70 -28.20
CA ILE A 151 -9.44 -4.89 -27.14
C ILE A 151 -8.34 -3.81 -27.14
N GLY A 152 -7.88 -3.37 -28.32
CA GLY A 152 -6.87 -2.30 -28.43
C GLY A 152 -7.32 -0.97 -27.80
N PRO A 153 -8.45 -0.38 -28.25
CA PRO A 153 -9.10 0.73 -27.57
C PRO A 153 -9.38 0.51 -26.08
N ALA A 154 -9.91 -0.64 -25.66
CA ALA A 154 -10.19 -0.91 -24.24
C ALA A 154 -8.91 -0.88 -23.37
N ILE A 155 -7.81 -1.47 -23.84
CA ILE A 155 -6.50 -1.39 -23.17
C ILE A 155 -6.01 0.06 -23.11
N LEU A 156 -6.21 0.85 -24.18
CA LEU A 156 -5.81 2.26 -24.20
C LEU A 156 -6.62 3.10 -23.20
N GLU A 157 -7.94 2.92 -23.13
CA GLU A 157 -8.82 3.61 -22.19
C GLU A 157 -8.49 3.26 -20.74
N PHE A 158 -8.29 1.97 -20.44
CA PHE A 158 -7.80 1.51 -19.13
C PHE A 158 -6.45 2.16 -18.77
N MET A 159 -5.46 2.16 -19.66
CA MET A 159 -4.14 2.75 -19.41
C MET A 159 -4.21 4.27 -19.18
N LEU A 160 -5.12 4.97 -19.87
CA LEU A 160 -5.34 6.42 -19.71
C LEU A 160 -5.97 6.79 -18.36
N LEU A 161 -6.68 5.88 -17.72
CA LEU A 161 -7.19 6.04 -16.35
C LEU A 161 -6.19 5.54 -15.30
N PHE A 162 -5.51 4.42 -15.57
CA PHE A 162 -4.58 3.77 -14.65
C PHE A 162 -3.30 4.61 -14.39
N VAL A 163 -2.68 5.17 -15.43
CA VAL A 163 -1.41 5.90 -15.26
C VAL A 163 -1.54 7.17 -14.40
N PRO A 164 -2.59 8.01 -14.55
CA PRO A 164 -2.84 9.15 -13.65
C PRO A 164 -3.12 8.75 -12.20
N ILE A 165 -3.92 7.70 -11.95
CA ILE A 165 -4.23 7.30 -10.58
C ILE A 165 -3.02 6.65 -9.88
N TRP A 166 -2.22 5.85 -10.60
CA TRP A 166 -0.93 5.35 -10.09
C TRP A 166 0.06 6.49 -9.83
N ARG A 167 0.14 7.50 -10.72
CA ARG A 167 0.98 8.70 -10.49
C ARG A 167 0.53 9.46 -9.23
N THR A 168 -0.77 9.51 -8.97
CA THR A 168 -1.33 10.13 -7.75
C THR A 168 -0.94 9.35 -6.49
N TRP A 169 -0.94 8.00 -6.54
CA TRP A 169 -0.40 7.16 -5.46
C TRP A 169 1.08 7.44 -5.20
N ASP A 170 1.92 7.43 -6.25
CA ASP A 170 3.36 7.63 -6.11
C ASP A 170 3.70 9.02 -5.56
N HIS A 171 2.92 10.04 -5.95
CA HIS A 171 3.00 11.39 -5.39
C HIS A 171 2.57 11.46 -3.91
N LEU A 172 1.50 10.77 -3.50
CA LEU A 172 1.08 10.72 -2.09
C LEU A 172 2.12 9.98 -1.23
N ARG A 173 2.54 8.79 -1.66
CA ARG A 173 3.62 7.98 -1.08
C ARG A 173 4.90 8.82 -0.90
N ALA A 174 5.31 9.55 -1.94
CA ALA A 174 6.47 10.45 -1.88
C ALA A 174 6.25 11.66 -0.96
N PHE A 175 5.05 12.25 -0.92
CA PHE A 175 4.72 13.36 -0.04
C PHE A 175 4.78 12.95 1.44
N CYS A 176 4.16 11.82 1.79
CA CYS A 176 4.17 11.25 3.13
C CYS A 176 5.61 11.06 3.63
N ILE A 177 6.43 10.27 2.94
CA ILE A 177 7.76 9.90 3.46
C ILE A 177 8.79 11.04 3.43
N ASN A 178 8.77 11.93 2.42
CA ASN A 178 9.79 13.00 2.33
C ASN A 178 9.59 14.11 3.38
N PHE A 179 8.35 14.31 3.84
CA PHE A 179 7.93 15.45 4.65
C PHE A 179 7.06 15.07 5.86
N PHE A 180 7.20 13.86 6.40
CA PHE A 180 6.38 13.43 7.54
C PHE A 180 6.66 14.27 8.80
N VAL A 181 5.61 14.88 9.31
CA VAL A 181 5.61 15.84 10.42
C VAL A 181 4.60 15.44 11.52
N ASP A 182 3.59 14.66 11.12
CA ASP A 182 2.42 14.28 11.90
C ASP A 182 1.75 15.47 12.62
N ASP A 183 1.24 16.42 11.83
CA ASP A 183 0.37 17.48 12.34
C ASP A 183 -1.00 17.49 11.66
N ILE A 184 -1.91 18.26 12.23
CA ILE A 184 -3.29 18.38 11.77
C ILE A 184 -3.41 18.91 10.33
N LEU A 185 -2.47 19.72 9.85
CA LEU A 185 -2.47 20.21 8.46
C LEU A 185 -2.07 19.09 7.50
N GLN A 186 -1.02 18.32 7.80
CA GLN A 186 -0.63 17.18 6.98
C GLN A 186 -1.75 16.12 6.94
N ARG A 187 -2.37 15.81 8.08
CA ARG A 187 -3.49 14.85 8.17
C ARG A 187 -4.70 15.32 7.36
N ASN A 188 -5.11 16.58 7.49
CA ASN A 188 -6.23 17.13 6.72
C ASN A 188 -5.91 17.19 5.21
N PHE A 189 -4.66 17.47 4.83
CA PHE A 189 -4.22 17.41 3.44
C PHE A 189 -4.28 15.99 2.86
N ILE A 190 -3.85 14.97 3.62
CA ILE A 190 -3.98 13.56 3.20
C ILE A 190 -5.46 13.22 2.99
N VAL A 191 -6.34 13.54 3.94
CA VAL A 191 -7.80 13.31 3.82
C VAL A 191 -8.39 14.02 2.59
N TRP A 192 -7.96 15.26 2.31
CA TRP A 192 -8.37 15.98 1.10
C TRP A 192 -7.95 15.28 -0.19
N ILE A 193 -6.70 14.78 -0.27
CA ILE A 193 -6.23 13.97 -1.40
C ILE A 193 -7.05 12.67 -1.51
N LEU A 194 -7.33 11.97 -0.40
CA LEU A 194 -8.17 10.75 -0.40
C LEU A 194 -9.57 11.02 -0.95
N ILE A 195 -10.23 12.10 -0.51
CA ILE A 195 -11.56 12.49 -1.02
C ILE A 195 -11.53 12.71 -2.53
N LEU A 196 -10.54 13.43 -3.05
CA LEU A 196 -10.40 13.67 -4.49
C LEU A 196 -10.06 12.39 -5.28
N SER A 197 -9.24 11.48 -4.72
CA SER A 197 -8.97 10.17 -5.33
C SER A 197 -10.22 9.29 -5.39
N VAL A 198 -11.04 9.26 -4.32
CA VAL A 198 -12.34 8.55 -4.34
C VAL A 198 -13.28 9.16 -5.36
N LEU A 199 -13.39 10.49 -5.43
CA LEU A 199 -14.21 11.17 -6.45
C LEU A 199 -13.75 10.85 -7.88
N TYR A 200 -12.44 10.75 -8.12
CA TYR A 200 -11.90 10.28 -9.40
C TYR A 200 -12.31 8.82 -9.66
N GLY A 201 -12.08 7.90 -8.71
CA GLY A 201 -12.37 6.48 -8.91
C GLY A 201 -13.84 6.13 -9.08
N VAL A 202 -14.75 6.80 -8.37
CA VAL A 202 -16.21 6.61 -8.52
C VAL A 202 -16.71 7.10 -9.89
N ASN A 203 -16.05 8.10 -10.49
CA ASN A 203 -16.41 8.60 -11.82
C ASN A 203 -15.66 7.90 -12.96
N ALA A 204 -14.70 7.02 -12.66
CA ALA A 204 -13.80 6.41 -13.66
C ALA A 204 -14.50 5.51 -14.69
N PRO A 205 -15.49 4.64 -14.34
CA PRO A 205 -16.18 3.80 -15.33
C PRO A 205 -16.89 4.62 -16.40
N TYR A 206 -17.53 5.71 -15.97
CA TYR A 206 -18.29 6.59 -16.84
C TYR A 206 -17.42 7.47 -17.75
N ALA A 207 -16.08 7.38 -17.68
CA ALA A 207 -15.14 8.24 -18.41
C ALA A 207 -15.45 8.35 -19.91
N PHE A 208 -15.57 7.19 -20.57
CA PHE A 208 -15.73 7.07 -22.02
C PHE A 208 -17.18 6.74 -22.42
N VAL A 209 -18.02 6.28 -21.48
CA VAL A 209 -19.46 6.04 -21.68
C VAL A 209 -20.24 7.36 -21.63
N ALA A 210 -21.03 7.63 -22.68
CA ALA A 210 -21.71 8.92 -22.88
C ALA A 210 -23.01 9.07 -22.05
N HIS A 211 -22.90 9.18 -20.72
CA HIS A 211 -24.05 9.49 -19.86
C HIS A 211 -24.55 10.94 -20.06
N GLU A 212 -25.87 11.08 -20.23
CA GLU A 212 -26.63 12.35 -20.25
C GLU A 212 -26.10 13.45 -21.20
N GLY A 213 -25.34 13.11 -22.24
CA GLY A 213 -24.76 14.09 -23.16
C GLY A 213 -23.68 15.00 -22.54
N LYS A 214 -23.18 14.67 -21.35
CA LYS A 214 -22.08 15.39 -20.67
C LYS A 214 -20.79 14.59 -20.81
N SER A 215 -19.66 15.27 -20.99
CA SER A 215 -18.34 14.64 -21.06
C SER A 215 -17.85 14.27 -19.65
N SER A 216 -18.20 13.07 -19.16
CA SER A 216 -17.74 12.54 -17.86
C SER A 216 -16.22 12.59 -17.71
N LEU A 217 -15.48 12.30 -18.79
CA LEU A 217 -14.04 12.47 -18.90
C LEU A 217 -13.58 13.87 -18.44
N THR A 218 -14.35 14.92 -18.71
CA THR A 218 -14.03 16.28 -18.27
C THR A 218 -14.07 16.42 -16.74
N LEU A 219 -14.99 15.74 -16.05
CA LEU A 219 -15.02 15.73 -14.58
C LEU A 219 -13.78 15.03 -14.00
N LEU A 220 -13.35 13.92 -14.61
CA LEU A 220 -12.12 13.22 -14.22
C LEU A 220 -10.87 14.08 -14.43
N ILE A 221 -10.77 14.79 -15.55
CA ILE A 221 -9.69 15.77 -15.78
C ILE A 221 -9.73 16.86 -14.70
N VAL A 222 -10.91 17.38 -14.36
CA VAL A 222 -11.05 18.41 -13.31
C VAL A 222 -10.62 17.88 -11.94
N PHE A 223 -11.04 16.68 -11.53
CA PHE A 223 -10.58 16.08 -10.27
C PHE A 223 -9.05 15.83 -10.27
N TYR A 224 -8.48 15.34 -11.37
CA TYR A 224 -7.02 15.16 -11.49
C TYR A 224 -6.26 16.50 -11.46
N LEU A 225 -6.78 17.55 -12.11
CA LEU A 225 -6.21 18.89 -12.03
C LEU A 225 -6.25 19.46 -10.60
N ILE A 226 -7.35 19.26 -9.86
CA ILE A 226 -7.46 19.70 -8.46
C ILE A 226 -6.49 18.92 -7.56
N LEU A 227 -6.32 17.60 -7.76
CA LEU A 227 -5.28 16.80 -7.10
C LEU A 227 -3.89 17.38 -7.34
N ARG A 228 -3.55 17.66 -8.60
CA ARG A 228 -2.24 18.22 -8.98
C ARG A 228 -2.00 19.61 -8.43
N VAL A 229 -2.99 20.50 -8.47
CA VAL A 229 -2.91 21.84 -7.85
C VAL A 229 -2.74 21.73 -6.34
N SER A 230 -3.37 20.75 -5.69
CA SER A 230 -3.21 20.50 -4.25
C SER A 230 -1.78 20.07 -3.90
N PHE A 231 -1.21 19.09 -4.62
CA PHE A 231 0.20 18.71 -4.45
C PHE A 231 1.16 19.86 -4.78
N LEU A 232 0.87 20.64 -5.82
CA LEU A 232 1.67 21.78 -6.23
C LEU A 232 1.70 22.87 -5.15
N ALA A 233 0.54 23.21 -4.57
CA ALA A 233 0.43 24.15 -3.46
C ALA A 233 1.20 23.65 -2.22
N ALA A 234 1.14 22.36 -1.90
CA ALA A 234 1.89 21.77 -0.79
C ALA A 234 3.42 21.84 -1.02
N ASN A 235 3.89 21.57 -2.24
CA ASN A 235 5.30 21.72 -2.61
C ASN A 235 5.77 23.18 -2.51
N ILE A 236 4.95 24.14 -2.95
CA ILE A 236 5.22 25.59 -2.83
C ILE A 236 5.29 26.01 -1.36
N ALA A 237 4.33 25.56 -0.53
CA ALA A 237 4.34 25.80 0.91
C ALA A 237 5.63 25.30 1.58
N GLN A 238 6.07 24.08 1.25
CA GLN A 238 7.33 23.51 1.75
C GLN A 238 8.56 24.32 1.29
N ALA A 239 8.58 24.82 0.06
CA ALA A 239 9.67 25.63 -0.47
C ALA A 239 9.80 27.01 0.19
N PHE A 240 8.73 27.58 0.75
CA PHE A 240 8.85 28.78 1.59
C PHE A 240 9.68 28.49 2.85
N PHE A 241 9.41 27.37 3.54
CA PHE A 241 10.11 26.96 4.77
C PHE A 241 11.51 26.37 4.53
N ILE A 242 11.78 25.80 3.35
CA ILE A 242 13.00 25.05 3.04
C ILE A 242 13.73 25.70 1.85
N PRO A 243 14.62 26.70 2.07
CA PRO A 243 15.12 27.55 1.00
C PRO A 243 15.95 26.85 -0.09
N PHE A 244 16.69 25.79 0.26
CA PHE A 244 17.51 25.06 -0.73
C PHE A 244 16.66 24.32 -1.77
N LEU A 245 15.43 23.93 -1.40
CA LEU A 245 14.51 23.20 -2.27
C LEU A 245 13.85 24.10 -3.32
N ARG A 246 13.91 25.44 -3.16
CA ARG A 246 13.16 26.42 -3.98
C ARG A 246 13.41 26.29 -5.48
N ARG A 247 14.64 26.00 -5.92
CA ARG A 247 14.95 25.80 -7.35
C ARG A 247 14.30 24.52 -7.90
N GLN A 248 14.38 23.42 -7.15
CA GLN A 248 13.76 22.14 -7.52
C GLN A 248 12.22 22.26 -7.54
N THR A 249 11.64 22.94 -6.56
CA THR A 249 10.22 23.26 -6.54
C THR A 249 9.83 24.15 -7.72
N LEU A 250 10.56 25.23 -8.00
CA LEU A 250 10.28 26.13 -9.13
C LEU A 250 10.29 25.38 -10.48
N PHE A 251 11.26 24.48 -10.69
CA PHE A 251 11.28 23.61 -11.86
C PHE A 251 10.05 22.68 -11.91
N ARG A 252 9.70 22.04 -10.79
CA ARG A 252 8.48 21.21 -10.68
C ARG A 252 7.21 22.04 -10.91
N VAL A 253 7.15 23.31 -10.49
CA VAL A 253 6.04 24.22 -10.78
C VAL A 253 5.88 24.43 -12.28
N PHE A 254 6.93 24.86 -12.97
CA PHE A 254 6.88 25.08 -14.42
C PHE A 254 6.48 23.81 -15.18
N ALA A 255 7.12 22.67 -14.89
CA ALA A 255 6.81 21.41 -15.56
C ALA A 255 5.38 20.90 -15.26
N THR A 256 4.86 21.11 -14.04
CA THR A 256 3.48 20.76 -13.67
C THR A 256 2.48 21.66 -14.39
N ILE A 257 2.78 22.96 -14.56
CA ILE A 257 1.93 23.90 -15.32
C ILE A 257 1.94 23.52 -16.82
N SER A 258 3.10 23.26 -17.41
CA SER A 258 3.22 22.87 -18.82
C SER A 258 2.47 21.59 -19.16
N SER A 259 2.53 20.57 -18.28
CA SER A 259 1.74 19.34 -18.46
C SER A 259 0.25 19.54 -18.15
N SER A 260 -0.11 20.28 -17.09
CA SER A 260 -1.51 20.65 -16.79
C SER A 260 -2.17 21.43 -17.93
N ALA A 261 -1.42 22.23 -18.69
CA ALA A 261 -1.95 22.93 -19.85
C ALA A 261 -2.46 21.98 -20.95
N LEU A 262 -1.85 20.79 -21.12
CA LEU A 262 -2.30 19.76 -22.05
C LEU A 262 -3.56 19.04 -21.55
N TRP A 263 -3.65 18.79 -20.24
CA TRP A 263 -4.88 18.30 -19.60
C TRP A 263 -6.04 19.29 -19.76
N ILE A 264 -5.78 20.59 -19.58
CA ILE A 264 -6.78 21.65 -19.81
C ILE A 264 -7.15 21.72 -21.30
N ALA A 265 -6.20 21.62 -22.23
CA ALA A 265 -6.49 21.59 -23.66
C ALA A 265 -7.38 20.41 -24.06
N ALA A 266 -7.18 19.23 -23.45
CA ALA A 266 -8.02 18.05 -23.69
C ALA A 266 -9.50 18.24 -23.34
N ILE A 267 -9.85 19.20 -22.46
CA ILE A 267 -11.25 19.52 -22.14
C ILE A 267 -11.98 20.15 -23.34
N PHE A 268 -11.30 21.04 -24.08
CA PHE A 268 -11.90 21.84 -25.16
C PHE A 268 -11.84 21.16 -26.53
N VAL A 269 -11.19 19.98 -26.63
CA VAL A 269 -10.92 19.28 -27.88
C VAL A 269 -11.84 18.08 -28.05
N HIS A 270 -12.33 17.89 -29.27
CA HIS A 270 -13.22 16.78 -29.64
C HIS A 270 -12.45 15.46 -29.81
N TYR A 271 -13.16 14.33 -29.80
CA TYR A 271 -12.59 13.04 -30.18
C TYR A 271 -12.25 13.00 -31.68
N PRO A 272 -11.21 12.25 -32.11
CA PRO A 272 -10.27 11.49 -31.29
C PRO A 272 -9.13 12.34 -30.69
N ALA A 273 -8.95 13.59 -31.14
CA ALA A 273 -7.78 14.42 -30.78
C ALA A 273 -7.60 14.62 -29.26
N LYS A 274 -8.70 14.62 -28.49
CA LYS A 274 -8.68 14.58 -27.01
C LYS A 274 -7.72 13.52 -26.46
N ILE A 275 -7.77 12.30 -27.00
CA ILE A 275 -6.93 11.16 -26.56
C ILE A 275 -5.44 11.47 -26.78
N GLY A 276 -5.10 12.09 -27.91
CA GLY A 276 -3.72 12.51 -28.21
C GLY A 276 -3.15 13.49 -27.17
N PHE A 277 -3.96 14.44 -26.68
CA PHE A 277 -3.54 15.35 -25.60
C PHE A 277 -3.31 14.62 -24.27
N LEU A 278 -4.15 13.64 -23.93
CA LEU A 278 -4.00 12.85 -22.70
C LEU A 278 -2.73 11.97 -22.74
N ILE A 279 -2.45 11.34 -23.88
CA ILE A 279 -1.21 10.57 -24.11
C ILE A 279 0.00 11.51 -23.98
N ALA A 280 -0.02 12.66 -24.66
CA ALA A 280 1.08 13.62 -24.63
C ALA A 280 1.35 14.17 -23.23
N ALA A 281 0.31 14.45 -22.44
CA ALA A 281 0.46 14.93 -21.07
C ALA A 281 1.14 13.90 -20.16
N ASN A 282 0.66 12.65 -20.17
CA ASN A 282 1.28 11.55 -19.42
C ASN A 282 2.74 11.28 -19.87
N ALA A 283 2.99 11.33 -21.19
CA ALA A 283 4.32 11.12 -21.77
C ALA A 283 5.34 12.22 -21.41
N ILE A 284 4.90 13.44 -21.10
CA ILE A 284 5.76 14.55 -20.64
C ILE A 284 5.98 14.49 -19.12
N GLU A 285 5.00 14.03 -18.35
CA GLU A 285 5.12 13.93 -16.88
C GLU A 285 6.17 12.90 -16.44
N HIS A 286 6.27 11.77 -17.13
CA HIS A 286 7.17 10.69 -16.69
C HIS A 286 8.67 11.05 -16.80
N PRO A 287 9.19 11.62 -17.92
CA PRO A 287 10.57 12.10 -18.02
C PRO A 287 10.90 13.22 -17.01
N VAL A 288 9.94 14.05 -16.63
CA VAL A 288 10.14 15.12 -15.63
C VAL A 288 10.42 14.54 -14.25
N ASP A 289 9.65 13.55 -13.80
CA ASP A 289 9.91 12.87 -12.53
C ASP A 289 11.24 12.08 -12.56
N ILE A 290 11.56 11.44 -13.68
CA ILE A 290 12.83 10.72 -13.89
C ILE A 290 14.02 11.69 -13.81
N PHE A 291 13.93 12.85 -14.47
CA PHE A 291 14.94 13.90 -14.37
C PHE A 291 15.10 14.36 -12.93
N LEU A 292 13.99 14.66 -12.22
CA LEU A 292 13.98 15.06 -10.80
C LEU A 292 14.37 13.95 -9.80
N ALA A 293 14.64 12.72 -10.28
CA ALA A 293 15.24 11.63 -9.52
C ALA A 293 16.70 11.32 -9.96
N SER A 294 17.24 12.05 -10.95
CA SER A 294 18.58 11.84 -11.47
C SER A 294 19.65 12.66 -10.72
N PRO A 295 20.91 12.20 -10.65
CA PRO A 295 22.02 12.97 -10.07
C PRO A 295 22.27 14.32 -10.78
N ILE A 296 21.82 14.46 -12.03
CA ILE A 296 21.93 15.70 -12.82
C ILE A 296 21.02 16.78 -12.24
N ALA A 297 19.81 16.42 -11.81
CA ALA A 297 18.89 17.35 -11.17
C ALA A 297 19.36 17.73 -9.76
N ASP A 298 19.90 16.79 -8.96
CA ASP A 298 20.49 17.12 -7.66
C ASP A 298 21.61 18.15 -7.81
N ALA A 299 22.56 17.92 -8.73
CA ALA A 299 23.68 18.83 -8.98
C ALA A 299 23.26 20.22 -9.49
N TRP A 300 22.19 20.31 -10.30
CA TRP A 300 21.75 21.57 -10.91
C TRP A 300 20.74 22.36 -10.05
N LEU A 301 19.80 21.66 -9.40
CA LEU A 301 18.68 22.25 -8.67
C LEU A 301 18.93 22.33 -7.16
N THR A 302 19.66 21.40 -6.55
CA THR A 302 19.95 21.38 -5.10
C THR A 302 21.44 21.26 -4.80
N PRO A 303 22.30 22.16 -5.30
CA PRO A 303 23.75 22.09 -5.09
C PRO A 303 24.12 22.05 -3.59
N GLY A 304 25.02 21.14 -3.22
CA GLY A 304 25.43 20.85 -1.83
C GLY A 304 24.45 19.94 -1.06
N TRP A 305 23.38 19.46 -1.69
CA TRP A 305 22.39 18.57 -1.11
C TRP A 305 22.07 17.39 -2.03
N LYS A 306 22.30 16.18 -1.52
CA LYS A 306 22.07 14.92 -2.22
C LYS A 306 20.81 14.22 -1.72
N ARG A 307 19.93 13.83 -2.65
CA ARG A 307 18.70 13.11 -2.35
C ARG A 307 19.02 11.66 -1.94
N THR A 308 18.56 11.27 -0.77
CA THR A 308 18.77 9.94 -0.18
C THR A 308 17.44 9.40 0.34
N PRO A 309 16.65 8.70 -0.52
CA PRO A 309 15.37 8.12 -0.11
C PRO A 309 15.59 6.90 0.79
N HIS A 310 14.71 6.70 1.79
CA HIS A 310 14.70 5.48 2.60
C HIS A 310 14.26 4.27 1.74
N ILE A 311 15.25 3.48 1.31
CA ILE A 311 15.09 2.46 0.27
C ILE A 311 14.13 1.35 0.72
N ASP A 312 14.27 0.85 1.94
CA ASP A 312 13.50 -0.31 2.42
C ASP A 312 12.01 -0.01 2.53
N HIS A 313 11.64 1.19 2.97
CA HIS A 313 10.24 1.62 2.94
C HIS A 313 9.73 1.87 1.51
N TYR A 314 10.58 2.36 0.58
CA TYR A 314 10.17 2.46 -0.82
C TYR A 314 9.86 1.07 -1.41
N ILE A 315 10.62 0.05 -1.02
CA ILE A 315 10.37 -1.36 -1.38
C ILE A 315 9.07 -1.85 -0.75
N GLU A 316 8.95 -1.79 0.59
CA GLU A 316 7.75 -2.14 1.38
C GLU A 316 6.46 -1.60 0.75
N ARG A 317 6.47 -0.34 0.29
CA ARG A 317 5.29 0.29 -0.31
C ARG A 317 4.88 -0.32 -1.65
N HIS A 318 5.83 -0.73 -2.50
CA HIS A 318 5.54 -1.35 -3.80
C HIS A 318 5.21 -2.84 -3.65
N GLU A 319 5.86 -3.53 -2.70
CA GLU A 319 5.57 -4.93 -2.34
C GLU A 319 4.16 -5.04 -1.72
N GLY A 320 3.78 -4.09 -0.86
CA GLY A 320 2.41 -3.96 -0.35
C GLY A 320 1.39 -3.72 -1.46
N PHE A 321 1.67 -2.78 -2.38
CA PHE A 321 0.80 -2.50 -3.53
C PHE A 321 0.65 -3.72 -4.47
N PHE A 322 1.72 -4.51 -4.65
CA PHE A 322 1.68 -5.79 -5.37
C PHE A 322 0.77 -6.82 -4.68
N ILE A 323 0.94 -7.05 -3.36
CA ILE A 323 0.09 -7.96 -2.57
C ILE A 323 -1.38 -7.53 -2.68
N ILE A 324 -1.65 -6.23 -2.60
CA ILE A 324 -3.01 -5.68 -2.61
C ILE A 324 -3.68 -5.85 -3.98
N ILE A 325 -2.95 -5.70 -5.10
CA ILE A 325 -3.47 -6.02 -6.45
C ILE A 325 -3.71 -7.53 -6.64
N LEU A 326 -2.85 -8.41 -6.10
CA LEU A 326 -3.15 -9.84 -6.07
C LEU A 326 -4.39 -10.15 -5.21
N GLY A 327 -4.56 -9.43 -4.09
CA GLY A 327 -5.70 -9.53 -3.20
C GLY A 327 -7.04 -9.23 -3.88
N GLU A 328 -7.08 -8.21 -4.74
CA GLU A 328 -8.24 -7.90 -5.61
C GLU A 328 -8.56 -9.05 -6.57
N GLY A 329 -7.55 -9.62 -7.24
CA GLY A 329 -7.73 -10.79 -8.11
C GLY A 329 -8.28 -12.01 -7.36
N VAL A 330 -7.83 -12.24 -6.12
CA VAL A 330 -8.35 -13.30 -5.24
C VAL A 330 -9.76 -12.98 -4.71
N PHE A 331 -10.06 -11.72 -4.44
CA PHE A 331 -11.38 -11.28 -3.96
C PHE A 331 -12.48 -11.51 -4.99
N ARG A 332 -12.22 -11.23 -6.28
CA ARG A 332 -13.13 -11.52 -7.40
C ARG A 332 -13.46 -13.00 -7.60
N LEU A 333 -12.69 -13.93 -7.02
CA LEU A 333 -13.03 -15.36 -7.02
C LEU A 333 -14.13 -15.73 -6.01
N ILE A 334 -14.52 -14.79 -5.15
CA ILE A 334 -15.45 -14.97 -4.02
C ILE A 334 -16.63 -14.00 -4.12
N GLU A 335 -16.36 -12.73 -4.45
CA GLU A 335 -17.39 -11.72 -4.72
C GLU A 335 -18.36 -12.18 -5.81
N GLY A 336 -19.66 -11.93 -5.66
CA GLY A 336 -20.71 -12.44 -6.56
C GLY A 336 -20.98 -13.95 -6.45
N SER A 337 -20.08 -14.74 -5.84
CA SER A 337 -20.13 -16.21 -5.80
C SER A 337 -20.23 -16.87 -7.21
N PRO A 338 -19.31 -16.56 -8.15
CA PRO A 338 -19.44 -16.92 -9.57
C PRO A 338 -19.32 -18.43 -9.82
N SER A 339 -18.83 -19.22 -8.86
CA SER A 339 -18.88 -20.68 -8.94
C SER A 339 -20.27 -21.28 -8.66
N GLY A 340 -21.25 -20.48 -8.23
CA GLY A 340 -22.54 -20.98 -7.76
C GLY A 340 -22.41 -21.90 -6.54
N TRP A 341 -23.41 -22.80 -6.36
CA TRP A 341 -23.49 -23.70 -5.22
C TRP A 341 -22.88 -25.08 -5.49
N GLY A 342 -22.13 -25.61 -4.52
CA GLY A 342 -21.56 -26.96 -4.54
C GLY A 342 -20.14 -27.03 -5.12
N LEU A 343 -19.72 -28.24 -5.51
CA LEU A 343 -18.47 -28.48 -6.23
C LEU A 343 -18.80 -28.78 -7.70
N ASN A 344 -18.36 -27.92 -8.61
CA ASN A 344 -18.62 -28.02 -10.03
C ASN A 344 -17.40 -27.56 -10.87
N GLY A 345 -17.57 -27.48 -12.19
CA GLY A 345 -16.50 -27.03 -13.11
C GLY A 345 -15.99 -25.62 -12.81
N HIS A 346 -16.89 -24.70 -12.43
CA HIS A 346 -16.55 -23.31 -12.11
C HIS A 346 -15.74 -23.24 -10.81
N THR A 347 -16.08 -24.05 -9.79
CA THR A 347 -15.25 -24.24 -8.59
C THR A 347 -13.83 -24.71 -8.94
N GLY A 348 -13.71 -25.57 -9.96
CA GLY A 348 -12.41 -26.03 -10.48
C GLY A 348 -11.54 -24.88 -10.99
N THR A 349 -12.08 -23.99 -11.83
CA THR A 349 -11.33 -22.81 -12.31
C THR A 349 -11.03 -21.83 -11.18
N VAL A 350 -11.96 -21.61 -10.23
CA VAL A 350 -11.70 -20.79 -9.03
C VAL A 350 -10.48 -21.31 -8.24
N VAL A 351 -10.40 -22.62 -8.00
CA VAL A 351 -9.25 -23.23 -7.30
C VAL A 351 -7.96 -23.09 -8.12
N ILE A 352 -8.01 -23.29 -9.44
CA ILE A 352 -6.84 -23.12 -10.32
C ILE A 352 -6.37 -21.66 -10.35
N ALA A 353 -7.28 -20.68 -10.40
CA ALA A 353 -6.96 -19.25 -10.35
C ALA A 353 -6.36 -18.85 -9.00
N LEU A 354 -6.88 -19.37 -7.89
CA LEU A 354 -6.31 -19.16 -6.55
C LEU A 354 -4.87 -19.73 -6.45
N ILE A 355 -4.64 -20.92 -7.00
CA ILE A 355 -3.29 -21.52 -7.08
C ILE A 355 -2.35 -20.66 -7.95
N MET A 356 -2.84 -20.14 -9.08
CA MET A 356 -2.07 -19.22 -9.93
C MET A 356 -1.69 -17.94 -9.17
N TYR A 357 -2.61 -17.32 -8.44
CA TYR A 357 -2.31 -16.13 -7.63
C TYR A 357 -1.29 -16.41 -6.51
N TYR A 358 -1.41 -17.57 -5.85
CA TYR A 358 -0.42 -18.00 -4.86
C TYR A 358 0.97 -18.22 -5.47
N LEU A 359 1.05 -18.80 -6.67
CA LEU A 359 2.30 -18.98 -7.41
C LEU A 359 2.90 -17.65 -7.88
N LEU A 360 2.09 -16.67 -8.29
CA LEU A 360 2.53 -15.31 -8.65
C LEU A 360 3.08 -14.56 -7.43
N HIS A 361 2.40 -14.64 -6.29
CA HIS A 361 2.89 -14.14 -5.00
C HIS A 361 4.26 -14.75 -4.66
N TRP A 362 4.36 -16.08 -4.74
CA TRP A 362 5.58 -16.81 -4.39
C TRP A 362 6.76 -16.45 -5.32
N LEU A 363 6.51 -16.40 -6.63
CA LEU A 363 7.50 -16.03 -7.65
C LEU A 363 8.08 -14.62 -7.43
N TYR A 364 7.24 -13.66 -7.02
CA TYR A 364 7.66 -12.29 -6.77
C TYR A 364 8.57 -12.15 -5.54
N PHE A 365 8.19 -12.77 -4.42
CA PHE A 365 8.93 -12.62 -3.15
C PHE A 365 10.17 -13.52 -3.03
N ASN A 366 10.18 -14.72 -3.61
CA ASN A 366 11.32 -15.63 -3.45
C ASN A 366 12.56 -15.20 -4.24
N GLY A 367 12.40 -14.71 -5.48
CA GLY A 367 13.53 -14.28 -6.31
C GLY A 367 14.59 -15.37 -6.62
N ASP A 368 14.18 -16.64 -6.68
CA ASP A 368 14.98 -17.90 -6.65
C ASP A 368 16.03 -18.11 -7.76
N HIS A 369 16.44 -17.07 -8.48
CA HIS A 369 17.34 -17.15 -9.65
C HIS A 369 18.67 -16.39 -9.49
N THR A 370 19.03 -15.91 -8.30
CA THR A 370 20.33 -15.24 -8.08
C THR A 370 21.11 -15.75 -6.85
N LYS A 371 22.40 -16.08 -7.04
CA LYS A 371 23.32 -16.49 -5.96
C LYS A 371 23.81 -15.33 -5.10
N GLN A 372 23.57 -14.09 -5.52
CA GLN A 372 23.91 -12.86 -4.81
C GLN A 372 22.81 -11.83 -5.06
N PHE A 373 22.01 -11.53 -4.03
CA PHE A 373 20.92 -10.57 -4.12
C PHE A 373 21.39 -9.17 -3.68
N VAL A 374 21.22 -8.19 -4.56
CA VAL A 374 21.36 -6.76 -4.25
C VAL A 374 20.19 -6.05 -4.90
N HIS A 375 19.28 -5.49 -4.10
CA HIS A 375 18.03 -4.93 -4.63
C HIS A 375 18.28 -3.85 -5.70
N ALA A 376 17.40 -3.75 -6.70
CA ALA A 376 17.60 -2.86 -7.86
C ALA A 376 17.79 -1.39 -7.47
N LEU A 377 17.11 -0.94 -6.41
CA LEU A 377 17.24 0.41 -5.87
C LEU A 377 18.62 0.72 -5.25
N ARG A 378 19.36 -0.28 -4.78
CA ARG A 378 20.68 -0.10 -4.15
C ARG A 378 21.82 -0.05 -5.17
N ARG A 379 21.51 0.12 -6.46
CA ARG A 379 22.44 0.11 -7.60
C ARG A 379 22.52 1.51 -8.26
N THR A 380 23.08 1.60 -9.46
CA THR A 380 23.18 2.83 -10.27
C THR A 380 21.81 3.48 -10.52
N TRP A 381 21.74 4.83 -10.49
CA TRP A 381 20.51 5.65 -10.48
C TRP A 381 19.40 5.30 -11.49
N TRP A 382 19.74 4.77 -12.67
CA TRP A 382 18.74 4.35 -13.68
C TRP A 382 18.03 3.04 -13.35
N LYS A 383 18.61 2.20 -12.48
CA LYS A 383 18.04 0.89 -12.08
C LYS A 383 16.80 1.03 -11.17
N PRO A 384 16.76 1.96 -10.18
CA PRO A 384 15.51 2.39 -9.54
C PRO A 384 14.41 2.76 -10.56
N VAL A 385 14.76 3.57 -11.57
CA VAL A 385 13.79 4.06 -12.58
C VAL A 385 13.23 2.92 -13.42
N LEU A 386 14.10 2.03 -13.95
CA LEU A 386 13.64 0.88 -14.71
C LEU A 386 12.81 -0.09 -13.85
N TRP A 387 13.21 -0.31 -12.59
CA TRP A 387 12.48 -1.15 -11.65
C TRP A 387 11.07 -0.59 -11.38
N GLN A 388 10.94 0.73 -11.17
CA GLN A 388 9.64 1.39 -10.97
C GLN A 388 8.78 1.27 -12.24
N ALA A 389 9.33 1.55 -13.43
CA ALA A 389 8.60 1.46 -14.69
C ALA A 389 8.09 0.03 -14.98
N LEU A 390 8.91 -0.99 -14.70
CA LEU A 390 8.49 -2.40 -14.81
C LEU A 390 7.39 -2.75 -13.79
N HIS A 391 7.42 -2.17 -12.58
CA HIS A 391 6.33 -2.34 -11.62
C HIS A 391 5.01 -1.72 -12.11
N VAL A 392 5.02 -0.53 -12.73
CA VAL A 392 3.79 0.06 -13.31
C VAL A 392 3.18 -0.87 -14.36
N PHE A 393 4.00 -1.42 -15.26
CA PHE A 393 3.55 -2.36 -16.28
C PHE A 393 3.02 -3.68 -15.68
N MET A 394 3.71 -4.21 -14.65
CA MET A 394 3.28 -5.40 -13.93
C MET A 394 1.94 -5.19 -13.20
N PHE A 395 1.77 -4.06 -12.50
CA PHE A 395 0.52 -3.71 -11.82
C PHE A 395 -0.66 -3.62 -12.80
N ALA A 396 -0.47 -2.94 -13.94
CA ALA A 396 -1.46 -2.88 -15.00
C ALA A 396 -1.81 -4.28 -15.55
N SER A 397 -0.80 -5.12 -15.77
CA SER A 397 -0.97 -6.49 -16.27
C SER A 397 -1.71 -7.40 -15.27
N LEU A 398 -1.49 -7.23 -13.97
CA LEU A 398 -2.18 -7.99 -12.92
C LEU A 398 -3.65 -7.56 -12.75
N LEU A 399 -3.97 -6.29 -12.98
CA LEU A 399 -5.35 -5.79 -13.00
C LEU A 399 -6.12 -6.28 -14.24
N VAL A 400 -5.44 -6.39 -15.39
CA VAL A 400 -6.00 -7.05 -16.58
C VAL A 400 -6.19 -8.56 -16.34
N LEU A 401 -5.29 -9.21 -15.60
CA LEU A 401 -5.44 -10.61 -15.17
C LEU A 401 -6.63 -10.80 -14.21
N ALA A 402 -6.88 -9.87 -13.29
CA ALA A 402 -8.03 -9.88 -12.39
C ALA A 402 -9.37 -9.76 -13.13
N ALA A 403 -9.44 -8.90 -14.15
CA ALA A 403 -10.59 -8.84 -15.06
C ALA A 403 -10.77 -10.17 -15.83
N SER A 404 -9.68 -10.66 -16.43
CA SER A 404 -9.68 -11.88 -17.26
C SER A 404 -10.11 -13.13 -16.48
N THR A 405 -9.73 -13.24 -15.20
CA THR A 405 -10.07 -14.39 -14.35
C THR A 405 -11.52 -14.37 -13.88
N LEU A 406 -12.08 -13.20 -13.56
CA LEU A 406 -13.51 -13.06 -13.27
C LEU A 406 -14.35 -13.53 -14.45
N PHE A 407 -14.11 -12.94 -15.63
CA PHE A 407 -14.81 -13.31 -16.87
C PHE A 407 -14.69 -14.81 -17.19
N LEU A 408 -13.50 -15.41 -17.02
CA LEU A 408 -13.26 -16.83 -17.26
C LEU A 408 -14.00 -17.78 -16.28
N VAL A 409 -14.26 -17.36 -15.04
CA VAL A 409 -15.07 -18.15 -14.10
C VAL A 409 -16.55 -18.06 -14.45
N GLU A 410 -17.03 -16.87 -14.80
CA GLU A 410 -18.44 -16.62 -15.15
C GLU A 410 -18.85 -17.25 -16.50
N HIS A 411 -17.95 -17.29 -17.48
CA HIS A 411 -18.25 -17.64 -18.86
C HIS A 411 -17.69 -19.02 -19.29
N GLN A 412 -17.54 -19.98 -18.36
CA GLN A 412 -17.05 -21.34 -18.67
C GLN A 412 -17.82 -22.04 -19.80
N ASP A 413 -19.13 -21.83 -19.89
CA ASP A 413 -19.99 -22.48 -20.89
C ASP A 413 -19.88 -21.87 -22.30
N VAL A 414 -19.08 -20.82 -22.49
CA VAL A 414 -18.74 -20.31 -23.82
C VAL A 414 -17.82 -21.31 -24.52
N LYS A 415 -18.44 -22.27 -25.20
CA LYS A 415 -17.78 -23.11 -26.19
C LYS A 415 -17.10 -22.20 -27.20
N ILE A 416 -15.77 -22.19 -27.19
CA ILE A 416 -14.97 -21.71 -28.32
C ILE A 416 -15.52 -22.40 -29.57
N HIS A 417 -15.99 -21.63 -30.54
CA HIS A 417 -16.52 -22.17 -31.80
C HIS A 417 -15.39 -22.82 -32.60
N SER A 418 -15.18 -24.12 -32.36
CA SER A 418 -14.50 -25.01 -33.31
C SER A 418 -15.25 -24.93 -34.64
N SER A 419 -14.56 -24.48 -35.68
CA SER A 419 -15.14 -24.00 -36.94
C SER A 419 -15.56 -25.14 -37.90
N ASP A 420 -16.24 -26.16 -37.37
CA ASP A 420 -16.58 -27.40 -38.09
C ASP A 420 -18.08 -27.78 -38.03
N ASP A 421 -18.85 -27.31 -37.03
CA ASP A 421 -20.28 -27.65 -36.88
C ASP A 421 -21.23 -26.52 -37.31
N ALA A 422 -21.67 -26.58 -38.57
CA ALA A 422 -23.00 -26.12 -38.97
C ALA A 422 -23.87 -27.37 -39.19
N PRO A 423 -25.08 -27.44 -38.63
CA PRO A 423 -26.23 -27.02 -39.45
C PRO A 423 -27.47 -26.48 -38.70
N THR A 424 -28.46 -26.04 -39.50
CA THR A 424 -29.91 -25.95 -39.19
C THR A 424 -30.35 -25.07 -38.00
N VAL A 425 -30.59 -23.78 -38.30
CA VAL A 425 -31.45 -22.90 -37.51
C VAL A 425 -32.92 -23.19 -37.84
N GLU A 426 -33.52 -24.21 -37.22
CA GLU A 426 -34.99 -24.41 -37.22
C GLU A 426 -35.46 -25.42 -36.17
N ARG A 427 -35.75 -24.98 -34.92
CA ARG A 427 -36.81 -25.59 -34.06
C ARG A 427 -37.10 -24.99 -32.67
N ARG A 428 -36.24 -24.16 -32.07
CA ARG A 428 -36.29 -23.90 -30.61
C ARG A 428 -36.73 -22.49 -30.18
N ALA A 429 -37.75 -21.94 -30.84
CA ALA A 429 -38.26 -20.59 -30.57
C ALA A 429 -39.79 -20.53 -30.32
N GLU A 430 -40.42 -21.67 -30.00
CA GLU A 430 -41.87 -21.76 -29.71
C GLU A 430 -42.19 -22.12 -28.24
N GLU A 431 -41.15 -22.31 -27.40
CA GLU A 431 -41.29 -22.51 -25.94
C GLU A 431 -40.41 -21.51 -25.16
N ALA A 432 -40.97 -20.34 -24.85
CA ALA A 432 -40.40 -19.38 -23.88
C ALA A 432 -41.48 -18.39 -23.39
N GLU A 433 -42.26 -18.77 -22.35
CA GLU A 433 -43.08 -17.79 -21.63
C GLU A 433 -42.19 -16.83 -20.81
N PRO A 434 -42.50 -15.52 -20.76
CA PRO A 434 -41.72 -14.55 -20.01
C PRO A 434 -42.07 -14.57 -18.51
N ALA A 435 -41.16 -15.06 -17.67
CA ALA A 435 -41.26 -14.92 -16.22
C ALA A 435 -41.24 -13.43 -15.79
N PRO A 436 -42.01 -13.04 -14.75
CA PRO A 436 -42.22 -11.62 -14.42
C PRO A 436 -41.01 -10.97 -13.74
N LYS A 437 -40.75 -9.70 -14.09
CA LYS A 437 -39.71 -8.86 -13.48
C LYS A 437 -40.06 -8.52 -12.03
N ALA A 438 -39.31 -9.03 -11.07
CA ALA A 438 -39.35 -8.56 -9.69
C ALA A 438 -38.56 -7.24 -9.57
N ALA A 439 -39.25 -6.14 -9.31
CA ALA A 439 -38.62 -4.86 -9.01
C ALA A 439 -38.37 -4.76 -7.49
N ILE A 440 -37.12 -4.52 -7.08
CA ILE A 440 -36.76 -4.16 -5.70
C ILE A 440 -35.84 -2.94 -5.76
N PHE A 441 -36.36 -1.83 -5.24
CA PHE A 441 -35.64 -0.59 -4.91
C PHE A 441 -36.31 -0.01 -3.65
N ALA A 442 -35.55 0.74 -2.84
CA ALA A 442 -35.83 1.03 -1.42
C ALA A 442 -35.72 -0.23 -0.52
N ILE A 443 -35.14 -0.14 0.68
CA ILE A 443 -34.87 1.05 1.52
C ILE A 443 -33.39 1.42 1.54
#